data_AF-A0A8T5IN89-F1
#
_entry.id   AF-A0A8T5IN89-F1
#
_cell.length_a   1.000
_cell.length_b   1.000
_cell.length_c   1.000
_cell.angle_alpha   90.00
_cell.angle_beta   90.00
_cell.angle_gamma   90.00
#
_symmetry.space_group_name_H-M   'P 1'
#
loop_
_entity.id
_entity.type
_entity.pdbx_description
1 polymer ?
#
loop_
_entity_poly.entity_id
_entity_poly.type
_entity_poly.pdbx_seq_one_letter_code
_entity_poly.pdbx_strand_id
1 'polypeptide(L)'
;MVRKKRIPTENKEQLFYILNNLTRIEGDKNECGLLIGYGVIKALYSQELEEITPQERKLSEIRAIYSTLKDSTTQCRIENTYFAIAELMQDLPKGHIDDLLENIDPNKKLLREIVSNTSLTSDRLRKIGLELLDEIISEGPYQRTIDALTNNYTTIKDTFLGR
;
A
#
# COMPACT_ATOMS: atom_id res chain seq x y z
N MET A 1 -12.33 -34.68 -28.70
CA MET A 1 -11.97 -34.06 -27.40
C MET A 1 -11.45 -32.66 -27.65
N VAL A 2 -12.27 -31.63 -27.43
CA VAL A 2 -11.84 -30.23 -27.57
C VAL A 2 -11.21 -29.81 -26.25
N ARG A 3 -9.88 -29.66 -26.22
CA ARG A 3 -9.18 -29.03 -25.09
C ARG A 3 -9.67 -27.59 -25.01
N LYS A 4 -10.51 -27.27 -24.01
CA LYS A 4 -10.82 -25.88 -23.66
C LYS A 4 -9.50 -25.18 -23.36
N LYS A 5 -9.04 -24.31 -24.27
CA LYS A 5 -7.98 -23.35 -23.98
C LYS A 5 -8.45 -22.54 -22.78
N ARG A 6 -7.73 -22.65 -21.65
CA ARG A 6 -7.90 -21.73 -20.53
C ARG A 6 -7.65 -20.33 -21.11
N ILE A 7 -8.71 -19.52 -21.16
CA ILE A 7 -8.58 -18.09 -21.38
C ILE A 7 -7.69 -17.61 -20.22
N PRO A 8 -6.55 -16.94 -20.48
CA PRO A 8 -5.77 -16.35 -19.42
C PRO A 8 -6.73 -15.43 -18.68
N THR A 9 -7.02 -15.77 -17.44
CA THR A 9 -7.71 -14.84 -16.55
C THR A 9 -6.78 -13.65 -16.51
N GLU A 10 -7.22 -12.49 -17.03
CA GLU A 10 -6.49 -11.25 -16.80
C GLU A 10 -6.09 -11.26 -15.33
N ASN A 11 -4.79 -11.21 -15.07
CA ASN A 11 -4.27 -11.05 -13.72
C ASN A 11 -4.85 -9.73 -13.22
N LYS A 12 -6.03 -9.76 -12.61
CA LYS A 12 -6.53 -8.66 -11.82
C LYS A 12 -5.52 -8.57 -10.69
N GLU A 13 -4.61 -7.61 -10.80
CA GLU A 13 -3.44 -7.49 -9.93
C GLU A 13 -3.92 -7.26 -8.49
N GLN A 14 -3.97 -8.35 -7.73
CA GLN A 14 -4.23 -8.33 -6.30
C GLN A 14 -2.98 -7.80 -5.59
N LEU A 15 -3.14 -7.20 -4.40
CA LEU A 15 -2.03 -6.68 -3.61
C LEU A 15 -0.96 -7.74 -3.36
N PHE A 16 -1.37 -8.99 -3.14
CA PHE A 16 -0.49 -10.16 -3.11
C PHE A 16 0.47 -10.21 -4.30
N TYR A 17 -0.04 -10.08 -5.54
CA TYR A 17 0.80 -10.11 -6.74
C TYR A 17 1.71 -8.89 -6.84
N ILE A 18 1.25 -7.71 -6.42
CA ILE A 18 2.04 -6.48 -6.40
C ILE A 18 3.22 -6.65 -5.43
N LEU A 19 2.94 -7.04 -4.18
CA LEU A 19 3.96 -7.22 -3.14
C LEU A 19 4.90 -8.40 -3.43
N ASN A 20 4.39 -9.51 -3.95
CA ASN A 20 5.21 -10.63 -4.41
C ASN A 20 6.09 -10.26 -5.62
N ASN A 21 5.64 -9.34 -6.47
CA ASN A 21 6.49 -8.81 -7.54
C ASN A 21 7.56 -7.85 -6.99
N LEU A 22 7.22 -6.99 -6.03
CA LEU A 22 8.18 -6.11 -5.36
C LEU A 22 9.32 -6.92 -4.72
N THR A 23 9.00 -7.95 -3.93
CA THR A 23 10.02 -8.82 -3.30
C THR A 23 10.89 -9.62 -4.28
N ARG A 24 10.44 -9.79 -5.52
CA ARG A 24 11.25 -10.43 -6.58
C ARG A 24 12.18 -9.46 -7.27
N ILE A 25 11.79 -8.19 -7.34
CA ILE A 25 12.60 -7.11 -7.90
C ILE A 25 13.65 -6.70 -6.87
N GLU A 26 13.21 -6.52 -5.63
CA GLU A 26 14.03 -6.09 -4.51
C GLU A 26 14.48 -7.28 -3.67
N GLY A 27 15.75 -7.64 -3.85
CA GLY A 27 16.40 -8.65 -3.02
C GLY A 27 16.56 -8.22 -1.56
N ASP A 28 16.49 -6.91 -1.26
CA ASP A 28 16.51 -6.40 0.11
C ASP A 28 15.10 -6.20 0.66
N LYS A 29 14.78 -7.00 1.68
CA LYS A 29 13.52 -6.88 2.42
C LYS A 29 13.36 -5.51 3.08
N ASN A 30 14.43 -4.86 3.52
CA ASN A 30 14.35 -3.57 4.21
C ASN A 30 13.87 -2.47 3.26
N GLU A 31 14.37 -2.45 2.03
CA GLU A 31 13.92 -1.49 1.01
C GLU A 31 12.48 -1.76 0.60
N CYS A 32 12.09 -3.04 0.45
CA CYS A 32 10.68 -3.41 0.28
C CYS A 32 9.78 -2.85 1.40
N GLY A 33 10.19 -3.00 2.66
CA GLY A 33 9.43 -2.49 3.80
C GLY A 33 9.24 -0.98 3.75
N LEU A 34 10.30 -0.24 3.43
CA LEU A 34 10.23 1.22 3.26
C LEU A 34 9.31 1.61 2.11
N LEU A 35 9.44 0.94 0.96
CA LEU A 35 8.67 1.23 -0.23
C LEU A 35 7.17 0.97 -0.01
N ILE A 36 6.84 -0.11 0.69
CA ILE A 36 5.45 -0.40 1.09
C ILE A 36 4.95 0.66 2.08
N GLY A 37 5.72 0.97 3.13
CA GLY A 37 5.34 1.95 4.15
C GLY A 37 5.09 3.34 3.57
N TYR A 38 6.03 3.87 2.79
CA TYR A 38 5.87 5.16 2.12
C TYR A 38 4.80 5.13 1.03
N GLY A 39 4.65 4.02 0.31
CA GLY A 39 3.60 3.86 -0.71
C GLY A 39 2.20 3.95 -0.12
N VAL A 40 1.95 3.30 1.03
CA VAL A 40 0.67 3.39 1.74
C VAL A 40 0.40 4.82 2.22
N ILE A 41 1.39 5.48 2.83
CA ILE A 41 1.22 6.87 3.29
C ILE A 41 0.96 7.81 2.13
N LYS A 42 1.76 7.75 1.06
CA LYS A 42 1.60 8.60 -0.12
C LYS A 42 0.22 8.41 -0.75
N ALA A 43 -0.22 7.17 -0.92
CA ALA A 43 -1.53 6.87 -1.49
C ALA A 43 -2.67 7.56 -0.73
N LEU A 44 -2.64 7.46 0.60
CA LEU A 44 -3.66 8.06 1.45
C LEU A 44 -3.54 9.59 1.51
N TYR A 45 -2.30 10.10 1.46
CA TYR A 45 -2.04 11.55 1.49
C TYR A 45 -2.41 12.24 0.17
N SER A 46 -2.20 11.62 -0.98
CA SER A 46 -2.47 12.22 -2.29
C SER A 46 -3.93 12.08 -2.74
N GLN A 47 -4.77 11.36 -1.98
CA GLN A 47 -6.19 11.27 -2.30
C GLN A 47 -6.93 12.59 -2.06
N GLU A 48 -7.60 13.08 -3.09
CA GLU A 48 -8.74 13.97 -2.98
C GLU A 48 -9.99 13.12 -2.82
N LEU A 49 -10.75 13.35 -1.75
CA LEU A 49 -11.99 12.63 -1.48
C LEU A 49 -13.16 13.60 -1.66
N GLU A 50 -13.97 13.38 -2.69
CA GLU A 50 -15.27 14.03 -2.86
C GLU A 50 -16.26 13.59 -1.76
N GLU A 51 -17.41 14.25 -1.65
CA GLU A 51 -18.49 13.85 -0.72
C GLU A 51 -19.10 12.49 -1.11
N ILE A 52 -18.42 11.42 -0.71
CA ILE A 52 -18.81 10.03 -0.99
C ILE A 52 -19.21 9.29 0.29
N THR A 53 -20.00 8.21 0.14
CA THR A 53 -20.42 7.40 1.28
C THR A 53 -19.21 6.74 1.98
N PRO A 54 -19.34 6.32 3.27
CA PRO A 54 -18.23 5.67 3.98
C PRO A 54 -17.69 4.41 3.28
N GLN A 55 -18.55 3.67 2.59
CA GLN A 55 -18.17 2.46 1.87
C GLN A 55 -17.42 2.79 0.57
N GLU A 56 -17.85 3.81 -0.16
CA GLU A 56 -17.15 4.29 -1.36
C GLU A 56 -15.80 4.90 -1.01
N ARG A 57 -15.72 5.63 0.11
CA ARG A 57 -14.45 6.13 0.64
C ARG A 57 -13.48 5.00 0.93
N LYS A 58 -13.91 3.96 1.64
CA LYS A 58 -13.09 2.77 1.90
C LYS A 58 -12.56 2.17 0.59
N LEU A 59 -13.41 2.03 -0.42
CA LEU A 59 -13.00 1.49 -1.73
C LEU A 59 -12.03 2.43 -2.47
N SER A 60 -12.21 3.73 -2.35
CA SER A 60 -11.33 4.74 -2.93
C SER A 60 -9.93 4.68 -2.31
N GLU A 61 -9.84 4.65 -0.98
CA GLU A 61 -8.59 4.51 -0.24
C GLU A 61 -7.85 3.22 -0.64
N ILE A 62 -8.56 2.10 -0.78
CA ILE A 62 -7.98 0.82 -1.25
C ILE A 62 -7.38 0.96 -2.65
N ARG A 63 -8.14 1.56 -3.58
CA ARG A 63 -7.69 1.71 -4.97
C ARG A 63 -6.45 2.59 -5.06
N ALA A 64 -6.38 3.66 -4.28
CA ALA A 64 -5.21 4.53 -4.22
C ALA A 64 -3.97 3.74 -3.77
N ILE A 65 -4.07 2.98 -2.67
CA ILE A 65 -2.96 2.16 -2.16
C ILE A 65 -2.46 1.18 -3.23
N TYR A 66 -3.38 0.49 -3.91
CA TYR A 66 -3.04 -0.43 -4.99
C TYR A 66 -2.33 0.27 -6.14
N SER A 67 -2.86 1.41 -6.60
CA SER A 67 -2.26 2.16 -7.69
C SER A 67 -0.85 2.60 -7.32
N THR A 68 -0.67 3.26 -6.18
CA THR A 68 0.64 3.76 -5.76
C THR A 68 1.67 2.65 -5.60
N LEU A 69 1.32 1.50 -5.02
CA LEU A 69 2.26 0.38 -4.89
C LEU A 69 2.57 -0.28 -6.24
N LYS A 70 1.60 -0.35 -7.16
CA LYS A 70 1.83 -0.82 -8.52
C LYS A 70 2.75 0.13 -9.30
N ASP A 71 2.53 1.43 -9.19
CA ASP A 71 3.35 2.45 -9.84
C ASP A 71 4.77 2.39 -9.29
N SER A 72 4.92 2.25 -7.97
CA SER A 72 6.22 2.05 -7.32
C SER A 72 6.92 0.77 -7.80
N THR A 73 6.17 -0.33 -7.96
CA THR A 73 6.70 -1.59 -8.53
C THR A 73 7.20 -1.39 -9.95
N THR A 74 6.48 -0.59 -10.75
CA THR A 74 6.85 -0.26 -12.13
C THR A 74 8.10 0.61 -12.14
N GLN A 75 8.18 1.60 -11.26
CA GLN A 75 9.34 2.48 -11.15
C GLN A 75 10.60 1.74 -10.72
N CYS A 76 10.49 0.79 -9.78
CA CYS A 76 11.61 -0.07 -9.39
C CYS A 76 12.17 -0.87 -10.58
N ARG A 77 11.31 -1.28 -11.54
CA ARG A 77 11.75 -2.00 -12.75
C ARG A 77 12.44 -1.10 -13.77
N ILE A 78 12.04 0.17 -13.85
CA ILE A 78 12.54 1.12 -14.84
C ILE A 78 13.85 1.74 -14.39
N GLU A 79 13.93 2.16 -13.12
CA GLU A 79 15.06 2.91 -12.60
C GLU A 79 15.84 2.11 -11.55
N ASN A 80 15.37 2.16 -10.30
CA ASN A 80 15.81 1.38 -9.14
C ASN A 80 14.94 1.77 -7.92
N THR A 81 15.12 1.05 -6.83
CA THR A 81 14.32 1.18 -5.62
C THR A 81 14.64 2.43 -4.82
N TYR A 82 15.90 2.85 -4.79
CA TYR A 82 16.28 4.12 -4.20
C TYR A 82 15.49 5.29 -4.85
N PHE A 83 15.41 5.29 -6.18
CA PHE A 83 14.65 6.31 -6.91
C PHE A 83 13.15 6.22 -6.57
N ALA A 84 12.56 5.02 -6.59
CA ALA A 84 11.16 4.83 -6.25
C ALA A 84 10.84 5.31 -4.83
N ILE A 85 11.70 5.00 -3.84
CA ILE A 85 11.55 5.49 -2.47
C ILE A 85 11.69 7.02 -2.43
N ALA A 86 12.67 7.59 -3.12
CA ALA A 86 12.87 9.04 -3.17
C ALA A 86 11.66 9.76 -3.77
N GLU A 87 11.08 9.24 -4.86
CA GLU A 87 9.87 9.77 -5.49
C GLU A 87 8.63 9.64 -4.58
N LEU A 88 8.54 8.53 -3.83
CA LEU A 88 7.49 8.39 -2.81
C LEU A 88 7.61 9.46 -1.71
N MET A 89 8.85 9.85 -1.37
CA MET A 89 9.12 10.85 -0.34
C MET A 89 8.98 12.30 -0.83
N GLN A 90 9.30 12.60 -2.09
CA GLN A 90 9.29 13.97 -2.62
C GLN A 90 7.90 14.62 -2.63
N ASP A 91 6.87 13.81 -2.85
CA ASP A 91 5.48 14.27 -2.88
C ASP A 91 4.85 14.38 -1.49
N LEU A 92 5.58 13.97 -0.45
CA LEU A 92 5.23 14.23 0.94
C LEU A 92 5.89 15.55 1.40
N PRO A 93 5.22 16.38 2.20
CA PRO A 93 5.78 17.65 2.68
C PRO A 93 7.18 17.48 3.30
N LYS A 94 8.10 18.41 2.99
CA LYS A 94 9.48 18.43 3.48
C LYS A 94 9.51 18.69 4.98
N GLY A 95 9.70 17.63 5.78
CA GLY A 95 9.54 17.64 7.24
C GLY A 95 8.97 16.31 7.77
N HIS A 96 8.53 15.45 6.85
CA HIS A 96 8.40 13.99 6.96
C HIS A 96 7.82 13.49 8.29
N ILE A 97 6.49 13.31 8.28
CA ILE A 97 5.66 12.71 9.33
C ILE A 97 5.23 13.68 10.42
N ASP A 98 6.12 14.50 10.95
CA ASP A 98 5.73 15.48 11.97
C ASP A 98 4.77 16.53 11.38
N ASP A 99 5.01 16.98 10.15
CA ASP A 99 4.07 17.85 9.43
C ASP A 99 2.76 17.13 9.04
N LEU A 100 2.82 15.80 8.86
CA LEU A 100 1.61 15.00 8.63
C LEU A 100 0.76 15.02 9.90
N LEU A 101 1.33 14.82 11.09
CA LEU A 101 0.60 14.89 12.37
C LEU A 101 -0.18 16.20 12.52
N GLU A 102 0.38 17.32 12.06
CA GLU A 102 -0.22 18.65 12.21
C GLU A 102 -1.28 18.97 11.16
N ASN A 103 -1.17 18.42 9.94
CA ASN A 103 -1.99 18.81 8.78
C ASN A 103 -2.83 17.67 8.19
N ILE A 104 -3.13 16.62 8.95
CA ILE A 104 -4.02 15.56 8.45
C ILE A 104 -5.40 16.11 8.15
N ASP A 105 -5.78 16.01 6.89
CA ASP A 105 -7.14 16.20 6.43
C ASP A 105 -8.10 15.25 7.21
N PRO A 106 -9.16 15.75 7.87
CA PRO A 106 -10.15 14.90 8.54
C PRO A 106 -10.83 13.88 7.61
N ASN A 107 -10.80 14.12 6.29
CA ASN A 107 -11.25 13.21 5.26
C ASN A 107 -10.25 12.08 4.94
N LYS A 108 -9.09 11.99 5.59
CA LYS A 108 -8.14 10.86 5.46
C LYS A 108 -8.12 10.03 6.74
N LYS A 109 -9.17 9.25 6.99
CA LYS A 109 -9.44 8.61 8.29
C LYS A 109 -8.37 7.57 8.59
N LEU A 110 -8.06 6.70 7.62
CA LEU A 110 -7.01 5.72 7.80
C LEU A 110 -5.66 6.41 8.05
N LEU A 111 -5.26 7.39 7.23
CA LEU A 111 -4.02 8.15 7.46
C LEU A 111 -3.97 8.80 8.84
N ARG A 112 -5.07 9.42 9.28
CA ARG A 112 -5.19 10.00 10.62
C ARG A 112 -4.98 8.96 11.69
N GLU A 113 -5.65 7.82 11.57
CA GLU A 113 -5.54 6.72 12.51
C GLU A 113 -4.10 6.17 12.54
N ILE A 114 -3.46 6.03 11.37
CA ILE A 114 -2.09 5.55 11.24
C ILE A 114 -1.16 6.52 11.98
N VAL A 115 -1.22 7.79 11.59
CA VAL A 115 -0.34 8.83 12.11
C VAL A 115 -0.59 9.10 13.61
N SER A 116 -1.83 9.05 14.09
CA SER A 116 -2.14 9.27 15.51
C SER A 116 -1.68 8.13 16.42
N ASN A 117 -1.78 6.88 15.94
CA ASN A 117 -1.47 5.70 16.75
C ASN A 117 0.01 5.32 16.69
N THR A 118 0.74 5.80 15.70
CA THR A 118 2.16 5.53 15.56
C THR A 118 2.95 6.82 15.58
N SER A 119 3.89 6.95 16.53
CA SER A 119 5.00 7.89 16.39
C SER A 119 5.86 7.43 15.22
N LEU A 120 5.44 7.83 14.03
CA LEU A 120 5.89 7.33 12.75
C LEU A 120 7.32 7.83 12.52
N THR A 121 8.26 6.90 12.32
CA THR A 121 9.62 7.18 11.88
C THR A 121 9.90 6.35 10.64
N SER A 122 10.93 6.68 9.87
CA SER A 122 11.32 5.85 8.70
C SER A 122 11.56 4.38 9.10
N ASP A 123 12.24 4.14 10.23
CA ASP A 123 12.47 2.80 10.78
C ASP A 123 11.16 2.10 11.18
N ARG A 124 10.21 2.82 11.76
CA ARG A 124 8.91 2.26 12.16
C ARG A 124 8.04 1.97 10.94
N LEU A 125 8.08 2.84 9.93
CA LEU A 125 7.41 2.61 8.64
C LEU A 125 7.96 1.39 7.93
N ARG A 126 9.28 1.22 7.91
CA ARG A 126 9.92 0.00 7.40
C ARG A 126 9.37 -1.24 8.10
N LYS A 127 9.33 -1.22 9.44
CA LYS A 127 8.87 -2.36 10.24
C LYS A 127 7.42 -2.72 9.91
N ILE A 128 6.54 -1.73 9.87
CA ILE A 128 5.12 -1.95 9.56
C ILE A 128 4.93 -2.41 8.11
N GLY A 129 5.69 -1.84 7.16
CA GLY A 129 5.66 -2.29 5.76
C GLY A 129 6.10 -3.75 5.60
N LEU A 130 7.08 -4.21 6.39
CA LEU A 130 7.48 -5.62 6.46
C LEU A 130 6.39 -6.51 7.08
N GLU A 131 5.74 -6.05 8.15
CA GLU A 131 4.63 -6.78 8.78
C GLU A 131 3.48 -6.95 7.79
N LEU A 132 3.12 -5.89 7.08
CA LEU A 132 2.10 -5.92 6.04
C LEU A 132 2.45 -6.90 4.91
N LEU A 133 3.72 -6.89 4.48
CA LEU A 133 4.24 -7.80 3.47
C LEU A 133 4.07 -9.26 3.89
N ASP A 134 4.50 -9.60 5.10
CA ASP A 134 4.45 -10.96 5.63
C ASP A 134 2.99 -11.43 5.81
N GLU A 135 2.11 -10.58 6.34
CA GLU A 135 0.68 -10.88 6.50
C GLU A 135 0.01 -11.16 5.15
N ILE A 136 0.17 -10.28 4.17
CA ILE A 136 -0.48 -10.42 2.86
C ILE A 136 0.08 -11.62 2.08
N ILE A 137 1.38 -11.88 2.14
CA ILE A 137 1.96 -13.07 1.46
C ILE A 137 1.46 -14.36 2.11
N SER A 138 1.28 -14.37 3.44
CA SER A 138 0.78 -15.55 4.15
C SER A 138 -0.69 -15.86 3.84
N GLU A 139 -1.53 -14.85 3.59
CA GLU A 139 -2.98 -15.00 3.38
C GLU A 139 -3.43 -14.94 1.91
N GLY A 140 -2.58 -14.39 1.03
CA GLY A 140 -2.92 -13.97 -0.34
C GLY A 140 -3.48 -15.02 -1.33
N PRO A 141 -3.19 -16.33 -1.24
CA PRO A 141 -3.67 -17.30 -2.24
C PRO A 141 -5.19 -17.56 -2.28
N TYR A 142 -5.97 -17.11 -1.29
CA TYR A 142 -7.31 -17.67 -1.02
C TYR A 142 -8.52 -16.82 -1.45
N GLN A 143 -8.35 -15.60 -2.00
CA GLN A 143 -9.46 -14.62 -1.98
C GLN A 143 -9.95 -14.14 -3.37
N ARG A 144 -11.28 -14.01 -3.49
CA ARG A 144 -11.98 -13.39 -4.65
C ARG A 144 -11.76 -11.88 -4.67
N THR A 145 -11.92 -11.22 -5.81
CA THR A 145 -11.49 -9.81 -5.99
C THR A 145 -12.06 -8.78 -5.00
N ILE A 146 -13.37 -8.73 -4.76
CA ILE A 146 -13.98 -7.73 -3.84
C ILE A 146 -13.68 -8.09 -2.38
N ASP A 147 -13.78 -9.36 -2.06
CA ASP A 147 -13.45 -9.90 -0.73
C ASP A 147 -11.97 -9.67 -0.41
N ALA A 148 -11.08 -9.84 -1.39
CA ALA A 148 -9.63 -9.62 -1.28
C ALA A 148 -9.29 -8.15 -1.05
N LEU A 149 -9.91 -7.22 -1.79
CA LEU A 149 -9.73 -5.78 -1.57
C LEU A 149 -10.15 -5.39 -0.15
N THR A 150 -11.27 -5.93 0.31
CA THR A 150 -11.83 -5.63 1.64
C THR A 150 -11.00 -6.24 2.76
N ASN A 151 -10.53 -7.47 2.59
CA ASN A 151 -9.66 -8.16 3.54
C ASN A 151 -8.30 -7.49 3.62
N ASN A 152 -7.64 -7.20 2.48
CA ASN A 152 -6.35 -6.51 2.47
C ASN A 152 -6.43 -5.12 3.10
N TYR A 153 -7.53 -4.38 2.93
CA TYR A 153 -7.72 -3.15 3.69
C TYR A 153 -7.77 -3.40 5.19
N THR A 154 -8.43 -4.47 5.61
CA THR A 154 -8.51 -4.83 7.02
C THR A 154 -7.13 -5.22 7.53
N THR A 155 -6.33 -5.96 6.75
CA THR A 155 -4.91 -6.21 7.04
C THR A 155 -4.12 -4.92 7.15
N ILE A 156 -4.12 -4.05 6.13
CA ILE A 156 -3.44 -2.74 6.16
C ILE A 156 -3.87 -1.94 7.39
N LYS A 157 -5.17 -1.91 7.66
CA LYS A 157 -5.71 -1.23 8.84
C LYS A 157 -5.17 -1.87 10.12
N ASP A 158 -5.20 -3.18 10.26
CA ASP A 158 -4.75 -3.86 11.45
C ASP A 158 -3.24 -3.72 11.64
N THR A 159 -2.41 -3.93 10.61
CA THR A 159 -0.95 -3.78 10.68
C THR A 159 -0.53 -2.38 11.13
N PHE A 160 -1.22 -1.34 10.63
CA PHE A 160 -0.85 0.04 10.97
C PHE A 160 -1.58 0.61 12.19
N LEU A 161 -2.70 0.01 12.62
CA LEU A 161 -3.53 0.53 13.72
C LEU A 161 -3.63 -0.38 14.96
N GLY A 162 -3.12 -1.61 14.92
CA GLY A 162 -3.18 -2.60 16.01
C GLY A 162 -1.98 -3.56 16.01
N ARG A 163 -1.54 -4.12 17.14
CA ARG A 163 -2.24 -4.45 18.39
C ARG A 163 -1.96 -3.50 19.54
#